data_AF-A0A150NYH1-F1
#
_entry.id   AF-A0A150NYH1-F1
#
_cell.length_a   1.000
_cell.length_b   1.000
_cell.length_c   1.000
_cell.angle_alpha   90.00
_cell.angle_beta   90.00
_cell.angle_gamma   90.00
#
_symmetry.space_group_name_H-M   'P 1'
#
loop_
_entity.id
_entity.type
_entity.pdbx_description
1 polymer ?
#
loop_
_entity_poly.entity_id
_entity_poly.type
_entity_poly.pdbx_seq_one_letter_code
_entity_poly.pdbx_strand_id
1 'polypeptide(L)' 'MAIGAAYATSVVGGAEMSEEELEAAGLNRSDVHVDFMIGSSQMDIDGIREDGTRVPLFRNGDWAN' A
#
# COMPACT_ATOMS: atom_id res chain seq x y z
N MET A 1 -4.52 -4.33 4.26
CA MET A 1 -5.16 -3.99 2.97
C MET A 1 -6.48 -3.33 3.32
N ALA A 2 -6.90 -2.32 2.55
CA ALA A 2 -8.18 -1.64 2.78
C ALA A 2 -8.95 -1.49 1.47
N ILE A 3 -10.26 -1.71 1.51
CA ILE A 3 -11.17 -1.28 0.46
C ILE A 3 -11.58 0.16 0.76
N GLY A 4 -11.44 1.06 -0.21
CA GLY A 4 -11.89 2.44 -0.10
C GLY A 4 -10.77 3.46 0.05
N ALA A 5 -10.97 4.46 0.90
CA ALA A 5 -10.20 5.71 0.89
C ALA A 5 -8.74 5.50 1.32
N ALA A 6 -7.81 6.05 0.54
CA ALA A 6 -6.41 6.14 0.93
C ALA A 6 -6.16 7.38 1.80
N TYR A 7 -5.32 7.25 2.82
CA TYR A 7 -4.87 8.38 3.62
C TYR A 7 -4.02 9.34 2.77
N ALA A 8 -4.32 10.64 2.83
CA ALA A 8 -3.62 11.67 2.07
C ALA A 8 -2.11 11.71 2.39
N THR A 9 -1.72 11.39 3.62
CA THR A 9 -0.32 11.35 4.07
C THR A 9 0.49 10.18 3.51
N SER A 10 -0.13 9.24 2.79
CA SER A 10 0.57 8.12 2.12
C SER A 10 1.38 8.55 0.89
N VAL A 11 1.22 9.80 0.43
CA VAL A 11 2.04 10.40 -0.62
C VAL A 11 2.72 11.67 -0.10
N VAL A 12 3.92 11.96 -0.60
CA VAL A 12 4.69 13.14 -0.21
C VAL A 12 3.90 14.41 -0.52
N GLY A 13 3.68 15.24 0.50
CA GLY A 13 2.92 16.49 0.37
C GLY A 13 1.40 16.32 0.31
N GLY A 14 0.86 15.09 0.40
CA GLY A 14 -0.56 14.85 0.18
C GLY A 14 -1.51 15.49 1.19
N ALA A 15 -1.05 15.88 2.38
CA ALA A 15 -1.88 16.60 3.36
C ALA A 15 -2.36 17.98 2.86
N GLU A 16 -1.67 18.56 1.88
CA GLU A 16 -1.97 19.88 1.31
C GLU A 16 -2.64 19.77 -0.09
N MET A 17 -2.87 18.56 -0.59
CA MET A 17 -3.44 18.31 -1.93
C MET A 17 -4.97 18.35 -1.91
N SER A 18 -5.58 18.74 -3.04
CA SER A 18 -7.02 18.58 -3.27
C SER A 18 -7.41 17.11 -3.48
N GLU A 19 -8.72 16.82 -3.45
CA GLU A 19 -9.25 15.48 -3.75
C GLU A 19 -8.84 14.99 -5.16
N GLU A 20 -8.89 15.89 -6.15
CA GLU A 20 -8.51 15.60 -7.54
C GLU A 20 -7.01 15.35 -7.69
N GLU A 21 -6.17 16.09 -6.97
CA GLU A 21 -4.72 15.90 -6.96
C GLU A 21 -4.35 14.56 -6.31
N LEU A 22 -5.04 14.18 -5.22
CA LEU A 22 -4.87 12.89 -4.57
C LEU A 22 -5.28 11.73 -5.49
N GLU A 23 -6.42 11.84 -6.16
CA GLU A 23 -6.86 10.84 -7.13
C GLU A 23 -5.88 10.71 -8.30
N ALA A 24 -5.40 11.84 -8.85
CA ALA A 24 -4.40 11.86 -9.91
C ALA A 24 -3.04 11.29 -9.48
N ALA A 25 -2.68 11.42 -8.20
CA ALA A 25 -1.50 10.78 -7.60
C ALA A 25 -1.68 9.27 -7.32
N GLY A 26 -2.86 8.70 -7.61
CA GLY A 26 -3.17 7.29 -7.45
C GLY A 26 -3.76 6.92 -6.08
N LEU A 27 -4.15 7.90 -5.26
CA LEU A 27 -4.82 7.64 -3.98
C LEU A 27 -6.32 7.49 -4.19
N ASN A 28 -6.84 6.30 -3.92
CA ASN A 28 -8.26 6.01 -4.07
C ASN A 28 -9.13 6.89 -3.16
N ARG A 29 -10.23 7.42 -3.70
CA ARG A 29 -11.20 8.28 -3.00
C ARG A 29 -12.51 7.52 -2.76
N SER A 30 -13.06 7.61 -1.56
CA SER A 30 -14.25 6.85 -1.13
C SER A 30 -14.77 7.40 0.19
N ASP A 31 -16.05 7.20 0.48
CA ASP A 31 -16.66 7.51 1.79
C ASP A 31 -16.36 6.44 2.85
N VAL A 32 -15.93 5.26 2.42
CA VAL A 32 -15.62 4.13 3.31
C VAL A 32 -14.13 3.81 3.31
N HIS A 33 -13.68 3.26 4.43
CA HIS A 33 -12.36 2.63 4.60
C HIS A 33 -12.57 1.36 5.42
N VAL A 34 -12.39 0.19 4.79
CA VAL A 34 -12.64 -1.10 5.43
C VAL A 34 -11.39 -1.96 5.34
N ASP A 35 -10.74 -2.15 6.47
CA ASP A 35 -9.59 -3.02 6.62
C ASP A 35 -9.99 -4.50 6.63
N PHE A 36 -9.16 -5.31 5.99
CA PHE A 36 -9.20 -6.75 6.11
C PHE A 36 -7.80 -7.36 6.15
N MET A 37 -7.69 -8.48 6.85
CA MET A 37 -6.42 -9.14 7.15
C MET A 37 -6.16 -10.26 6.14
N ILE A 38 -4.92 -10.36 5.68
CA ILE A 38 -4.48 -11.40 4.75
C ILE A 38 -3.26 -12.19 5.24
N GLY A 39 -2.57 -11.73 6.29
CA GLY A 39 -1.31 -12.30 6.76
C GLY A 39 -1.45 -13.70 7.35
N SER A 40 -0.41 -14.52 7.18
CA SER A 40 -0.26 -15.83 7.82
C SER A 40 1.22 -16.23 7.91
N SER A 41 1.53 -17.28 8.67
CA SER A 41 2.87 -17.88 8.72
C SER A 41 3.28 -18.63 7.45
N GLN A 42 2.43 -18.63 6.41
CA GLN A 42 2.69 -19.23 5.10
C GLN A 42 2.82 -18.17 4.00
N MET A 43 2.83 -16.88 4.37
CA MET A 43 2.87 -15.78 3.43
C MET A 43 4.31 -15.40 3.07
N ASP A 44 4.57 -15.31 1.77
CA ASP A 44 5.78 -14.72 1.22
C ASP A 44 5.43 -13.39 0.52
N ILE A 45 6.27 -12.37 0.68
CA ILE A 45 6.12 -11.06 0.04
C ILE A 45 7.43 -10.69 -0.64
N ASP A 46 7.34 -10.29 -1.91
CA ASP A 46 8.43 -9.68 -2.66
C ASP A 46 8.12 -8.20 -2.90
N GLY A 47 9.09 -7.34 -2.65
CA GLY A 47 9.12 -5.99 -3.20
C GLY A 47 9.61 -6.02 -4.64
N ILE A 48 8.95 -5.26 -5.53
CA ILE A 48 9.34 -5.15 -6.94
C ILE A 48 9.94 -3.76 -7.16
N ARG A 49 11.16 -3.70 -7.68
CA ARG A 49 11.80 -2.44 -8.08
C ARG A 49 11.29 -1.96 -9.43
N GLU A 50 11.56 -0.70 -9.76
CA GLU A 50 11.23 -0.10 -11.06
C GLU A 50 11.81 -0.89 -12.25
N ASP A 51 13.00 -1.49 -12.08
CA ASP A 51 13.65 -2.33 -13.09
C ASP A 51 13.09 -3.77 -13.15
N GLY A 52 12.07 -4.09 -12.35
CA GLY A 52 11.45 -5.41 -12.25
C GLY A 52 12.17 -6.40 -11.32
N THR A 53 13.30 -6.03 -10.72
CA THR A 53 14.01 -6.89 -9.77
C THR A 53 13.14 -7.19 -8.56
N ARG A 54 13.07 -8.46 -8.17
CA ARG A 54 12.36 -8.92 -6.97
C ARG A 54 13.29 -8.98 -5.77
N VAL A 55 12.87 -8.36 -4.67
CA VAL A 55 13.59 -8.38 -3.39
C VAL A 55 12.70 -9.06 -2.35
N PRO A 56 13.14 -10.18 -1.73
CA PRO A 56 12.41 -10.78 -0.62
C PRO A 56 12.20 -9.78 0.51
N LEU A 57 10.95 -9.56 0.91
CA LEU A 57 10.61 -8.74 2.08
C LEU A 57 10.14 -9.62 3.23
N PHE A 58 9.17 -10.50 2.98
CA PHE A 58 8.71 -11.48 3.96
C PHE A 58 8.89 -12.90 3.44
N ARG A 59 9.23 -13.83 4.34
CA ARG A 59 9.18 -15.27 4.12
C ARG A 59 8.54 -15.98 5.31
N ASN A 60 7.59 -16.87 5.04
CA ASN A 60 6.83 -17.58 6.07
C ASN A 60 6.21 -16.63 7.13
N GLY A 61 5.72 -15.47 6.70
CA GLY A 61 5.03 -14.50 7.56
C GLY A 61 5.91 -13.62 8.44
N ASP A 62 7.24 -13.65 8.28
CA ASP A 62 8.18 -12.77 8.98
C ASP A 62 9.15 -12.10 8.01
N TRP A 63 9.87 -11.08 8.47
CA TRP A 63 10.94 -10.43 7.70
C TRP A 63 11.94 -11.46 7.20
N ALA A 64 12.39 -11.30 5.97
CA ALA A 64 13.26 -12.28 5.31
C ALA A 64 14.65 -12.44 5.95
N ASN A 65 15.01 -11.62 6.94
CA ASN A 65 16.36 -11.48 7.51
C ASN A 65 16.35 -11.35 9.03
#